data_AF-A0A8X8W2D5-F1
#
_entry.id   AF-A0A8X8W2D5-F1
#
_cell.length_a   1.000
_cell.length_b   1.000
_cell.length_c   1.000
_cell.angle_alpha   90.00
_cell.angle_beta   90.00
_cell.angle_gamma   90.00
#
_symmetry.space_group_name_H-M   'P 1'
#
loop_
_entity.id
_entity.type
_entity.pdbx_description
1 polymer ?
#
loop_
_entity_poly.entity_id
_entity_poly.type
_entity_poly.pdbx_seq_one_letter_code
_entity_poly.pdbx_strand_id
1 'polypeptide(L)'
;MHFFQLLSDILLERSNSAVMIRYVSSMDNLRILMNLLRVSSKSIQIETFHVFKLFAANQNKPTDIINILVANRTKLLRLIADINSDKDDEKFNYDKSQVIREISALNPINDDG
;
A
#
# COMPACT_ATOMS: atom_id res chain seq x y z
N MET A 1 0.62 -21.23 -1.26
CA MET A 1 1.81 -20.51 -1.75
C MET A 1 1.45 -19.02 -1.74
N HIS A 2 2.09 -18.22 -0.89
CA HIS A 2 1.75 -16.81 -0.65
C HIS A 2 2.72 -15.91 -1.44
N PHE A 3 2.44 -15.69 -2.73
CA PHE A 3 3.36 -15.04 -3.67
C PHE A 3 3.65 -13.58 -3.31
N PHE A 4 2.65 -12.82 -2.86
CA PHE A 4 2.86 -11.41 -2.52
C PHE A 4 3.52 -11.24 -1.15
N GLN A 5 3.35 -12.22 -0.25
CA GLN A 5 4.14 -12.26 0.99
C GLN A 5 5.63 -12.42 0.67
N LEU A 6 5.98 -13.35 -0.23
CA LEU A 6 7.36 -13.52 -0.67
C LEU A 6 7.92 -12.24 -1.32
N LEU A 7 7.13 -11.56 -2.15
CA LEU A 7 7.53 -10.28 -2.72
C LEU A 7 7.76 -9.23 -1.61
N SER A 8 6.87 -9.13 -0.63
CA SER A 8 7.03 -8.22 0.51
C SER A 8 8.32 -8.53 1.28
N ASP A 9 8.61 -9.81 1.52
CA ASP A 9 9.81 -10.23 2.25
C ASP A 9 11.08 -9.87 1.47
N ILE A 10 11.12 -10.15 0.17
CA ILE A 10 12.25 -9.78 -0.72
C ILE A 10 12.46 -8.26 -0.73
N LEU A 11 11.41 -7.46 -0.82
CA LEU A 11 11.51 -6.00 -0.84
C LEU A 11 11.97 -5.42 0.51
N LEU A 12 11.73 -6.12 1.62
CA LEU A 12 12.16 -5.68 2.95
C LEU A 12 13.61 -6.06 3.29
N GLU A 13 14.24 -6.94 2.52
CA GLU A 13 15.66 -7.23 2.70
C GLU A 13 16.54 -6.00 2.41
N ARG A 14 17.48 -5.70 3.32
CA ARG A 14 18.33 -4.51 3.21
C ARG A 14 19.15 -4.47 1.91
N SER A 15 19.60 -5.63 1.44
CA SER A 15 20.30 -5.81 0.15
C SER A 15 19.46 -5.36 -1.04
N ASN A 16 18.13 -5.38 -0.92
CA ASN A 16 17.19 -5.05 -1.99
C ASN A 16 16.58 -3.65 -1.83
N SER A 17 17.10 -2.82 -0.92
CA SER A 17 16.57 -1.48 -0.63
C SER A 17 16.43 -0.59 -1.87
N ALA A 18 17.40 -0.61 -2.79
CA ALA A 18 17.31 0.13 -4.05
C ALA A 18 16.14 -0.34 -4.93
N VAL A 19 15.87 -1.65 -4.97
CA VAL A 19 14.75 -2.23 -5.71
C VAL A 19 13.43 -1.85 -5.05
N MET A 20 13.36 -1.92 -3.72
CA MET A 20 12.20 -1.50 -2.95
C MET A 20 11.84 -0.05 -3.19
N ILE A 21 12.82 0.86 -3.11
CA ILE A 21 12.62 2.30 -3.37
C ILE A 21 12.06 2.52 -4.78
N ARG A 22 12.64 1.87 -5.80
CA ARG A 22 12.12 1.95 -7.18
C ARG A 22 10.71 1.39 -7.30
N TYR A 23 10.42 0.29 -6.61
CA TYR A 23 9.12 -0.36 -6.64
C TYR A 23 8.02 0.55 -6.07
N VAL A 24 8.23 1.12 -4.88
CA VAL A 24 7.27 1.99 -4.18
C VAL A 24 7.16 3.40 -4.79
N SER A 25 8.03 3.73 -5.75
CA SER A 25 8.00 4.99 -6.49
C SER A 25 7.30 4.88 -7.85
N SER A 26 6.86 3.68 -8.25
CA SER A 26 6.22 3.43 -9.55
C SER A 26 4.70 3.54 -9.48
N MET A 27 4.13 4.41 -10.32
CA MET A 27 2.67 4.56 -10.46
C MET A 27 2.00 3.29 -10.96
N ASP A 28 2.66 2.54 -11.86
CA ASP A 28 2.09 1.33 -12.43
C ASP A 28 2.01 0.22 -11.38
N ASN A 29 3.04 0.09 -10.54
CA ASN A 29 3.01 -0.84 -9.41
C ASN A 29 1.88 -0.48 -8.44
N LEU A 30 1.71 0.81 -8.11
CA LEU A 30 0.62 1.28 -7.26
C LEU A 30 -0.75 0.92 -7.85
N ARG A 31 -0.96 1.19 -9.15
CA ARG A 31 -2.22 0.91 -9.86
C ARG A 31 -2.54 -0.59 -9.86
N ILE A 32 -1.53 -1.44 -10.11
CA ILE A 32 -1.69 -2.90 -10.06
C ILE A 32 -2.18 -3.33 -8.68
N LEU A 33 -1.51 -2.88 -7.61
CA LEU A 33 -1.90 -3.23 -6.24
C LEU A 33 -3.30 -2.71 -5.88
N MET A 34 -3.64 -1.47 -6.25
CA MET A 34 -4.98 -0.90 -6.01
C MET A 34 -6.08 -1.68 -6.75
N ASN A 35 -5.80 -2.16 -7.96
CA ASN A 35 -6.73 -3.01 -8.71
C ASN A 35 -6.90 -4.38 -8.04
N LEU A 36 -5.81 -5.01 -7.60
CA LEU A 36 -5.84 -6.29 -6.88
C LEU A 36 -6.63 -6.17 -5.56
N LEU A 37 -6.41 -5.10 -4.79
CA LEU A 37 -7.21 -4.83 -3.57
C LEU A 37 -8.71 -4.77 -3.86
N ARG A 38 -9.11 -4.29 -5.04
CA ARG A 38 -10.52 -4.10 -5.41
C ARG A 38 -11.23 -5.38 -5.84
N VAL A 39 -10.58 -6.23 -6.65
CA VAL A 39 -11.29 -7.31 -7.38
C VAL A 39 -10.90 -8.73 -6.95
N SER A 40 -9.96 -8.89 -6.02
CA SER A 40 -9.43 -10.20 -5.66
C SER A 40 -10.09 -10.84 -4.43
N SER A 41 -9.81 -12.13 -4.21
CA SER A 41 -10.28 -12.86 -3.03
C SER A 41 -9.69 -12.29 -1.74
N LYS A 42 -10.33 -12.57 -0.60
CA LYS A 42 -9.88 -12.15 0.74
C LYS A 42 -8.38 -12.45 0.98
N SER A 43 -7.93 -13.66 0.63
CA SER A 43 -6.53 -14.06 0.79
C SER A 43 -5.59 -13.19 -0.05
N ILE A 44 -5.94 -12.94 -1.32
CA ILE A 44 -5.11 -12.11 -2.20
C ILE A 44 -5.12 -10.65 -1.72
N GLN A 45 -6.24 -10.15 -1.21
CA GLN A 45 -6.33 -8.80 -0.64
C GLN A 45 -5.39 -8.61 0.55
N ILE A 46 -5.31 -9.61 1.44
CA ILE A 46 -4.38 -9.60 2.59
C ILE A 46 -2.93 -9.56 2.10
N GLU A 47 -2.54 -10.43 1.18
CA GLU A 47 -1.14 -10.44 0.71
C GLU A 47 -0.80 -9.17 -0.10
N THR A 48 -1.75 -8.66 -0.90
CA THR A 48 -1.60 -7.39 -1.62
C THR A 48 -1.45 -6.23 -0.65
N PHE A 49 -2.18 -6.23 0.47
CA PHE A 49 -2.06 -5.22 1.52
C PHE A 49 -0.65 -5.18 2.13
N HIS A 50 -0.01 -6.34 2.34
CA HIS A 50 1.36 -6.40 2.87
C HIS A 50 2.40 -5.72 1.97
N VAL A 51 2.18 -5.72 0.64
CA VAL A 51 3.02 -4.96 -0.29
C VAL A 51 2.58 -3.50 -0.37
N PHE A 52 1.26 -3.25 -0.41
CA PHE A 52 0.69 -1.91 -0.53
C PHE A 52 1.10 -1.00 0.64
N LYS A 53 1.20 -1.52 1.88
CA LYS A 53 1.62 -0.73 3.04
C LYS A 53 3.00 -0.08 2.86
N LEU A 54 3.87 -0.63 2.02
CA LEU A 54 5.18 -0.04 1.71
C LEU A 54 5.04 1.29 0.96
N PHE A 55 4.03 1.43 0.10
CA PHE A 55 3.72 2.71 -0.55
C PHE A 55 3.27 3.76 0.46
N ALA A 56 2.43 3.39 1.43
CA ALA A 56 1.99 4.30 2.48
C ALA A 56 3.13 4.68 3.44
N ALA A 57 4.02 3.74 3.74
CA ALA A 57 5.15 3.95 4.65
C ALA A 57 6.35 4.69 4.03
N ASN A 58 6.43 4.79 2.70
CA ASN A 58 7.51 5.53 2.05
C ASN A 58 7.49 7.01 2.50
N GLN A 59 8.54 7.52 3.15
CA GLN A 59 8.57 8.93 3.57
C GLN A 59 8.88 9.88 2.40
N ASN A 60 9.50 9.36 1.33
CA ASN A 60 9.87 10.11 0.13
C ASN A 60 8.96 9.72 -1.05
N LYS A 61 7.64 9.77 -0.86
CA LYS A 61 6.68 9.46 -1.93
C LYS A 61 6.82 10.49 -3.06
N PRO A 62 6.95 10.05 -4.32
CA PRO A 62 6.86 10.97 -5.46
C PRO A 62 5.51 11.69 -5.50
N THR A 63 5.49 12.91 -6.04
CA THR A 63 4.29 13.73 -6.20
C THR A 63 3.15 12.98 -6.90
N ASP A 64 3.47 12.24 -7.95
CA ASP A 64 2.48 11.44 -8.70
C ASP A 64 1.84 10.33 -7.86
N ILE A 65 2.61 9.71 -6.96
CA ILE A 65 2.09 8.70 -6.03
C ILE A 65 1.12 9.33 -5.05
N ILE A 66 1.50 10.49 -4.49
CA ILE A 66 0.65 11.25 -3.56
C ILE A 66 -0.66 11.64 -4.26
N ASN A 67 -0.58 12.16 -5.48
CA ASN A 67 -1.75 12.58 -6.26
C ASN A 67 -2.70 11.41 -6.56
N ILE A 68 -2.18 10.22 -6.92
CA ILE A 68 -3.03 9.01 -7.08
C ILE A 68 -3.73 8.63 -5.78
N LEU A 69 -2.99 8.60 -4.65
CA LEU A 69 -3.54 8.22 -3.35
C LEU A 69 -4.60 9.22 -2.88
N VAL A 70 -4.38 10.52 -3.07
CA VAL A 70 -5.33 11.58 -2.75
C VAL A 70 -6.59 11.47 -3.61
N ALA A 71 -6.43 11.33 -4.94
CA ALA A 71 -7.56 11.24 -5.88
C ALA A 71 -8.48 10.04 -5.59
N ASN A 72 -7.95 8.96 -5.02
CA ASN A 72 -8.70 7.73 -4.72
C ASN A 72 -9.00 7.54 -3.22
N ARG A 73 -8.66 8.53 -2.37
CA ARG A 73 -8.61 8.41 -0.90
C ARG A 73 -9.85 7.76 -0.32
N THR A 74 -11.03 8.31 -0.58
CA THR A 74 -12.29 7.83 0.04
C THR A 74 -12.57 6.37 -0.28
N LYS A 75 -12.38 5.95 -1.54
CA LYS A 75 -12.61 4.56 -1.97
C LYS A 75 -11.54 3.63 -1.40
N LEU A 76 -10.29 4.07 -1.41
CA LEU A 76 -9.15 3.31 -0.92
C LEU A 76 -9.22 3.06 0.60
N LEU A 77 -9.55 4.09 1.39
CA LEU A 77 -9.73 3.96 2.83
C LEU A 77 -10.85 2.98 3.17
N ARG A 78 -11.97 3.03 2.44
CA ARG A 78 -13.06 2.06 2.60
C ARG A 78 -12.61 0.64 2.26
N LEU A 79 -11.95 0.44 1.11
CA LEU A 79 -11.44 -0.87 0.71
C LEU A 79 -10.50 -1.44 1.77
N ILE A 80 -9.56 -0.65 2.28
CA ILE A 80 -8.61 -1.08 3.32
C ILE A 80 -9.37 -1.42 4.61
N ALA A 81 -10.30 -0.57 5.05
CA ALA A 81 -11.13 -0.80 6.23
C ALA A 81 -11.96 -2.09 6.14
N ASP A 82 -12.36 -2.51 4.95
CA ASP A 82 -13.15 -3.73 4.73
C ASP A 82 -12.28 -5.02 4.70
N ILE A 83 -10.94 -4.92 4.63
CA ILE A 83 -10.05 -6.10 4.67
C ILE A 83 -10.03 -6.67 6.08
N ASN A 84 -10.63 -7.83 6.28
CA ASN A 84 -10.61 -8.53 7.55
C ASN A 84 -9.51 -9.61 7.51
N SER A 85 -8.63 -9.67 8.50
CA SER A 85 -7.79 -10.86 8.75
C SER A 85 -8.57 -11.86 9.64
N ASP A 86 -7.90 -12.89 10.13
CA ASP A 86 -8.44 -13.69 11.23
C ASP A 86 -8.45 -12.88 12.54
N LYS A 87 -9.36 -13.22 13.45
CA LYS A 87 -9.73 -12.37 14.60
C LYS A 87 -8.58 -12.01 15.56
N ASP A 88 -7.46 -12.74 15.50
CA ASP A 88 -6.32 -12.58 16.41
C ASP A 88 -5.07 -11.99 15.74
N ASP A 89 -5.16 -11.48 14.51
CA ASP A 89 -4.01 -10.85 13.84
C ASP A 89 -3.86 -9.36 14.25
N GLU A 90 -3.40 -9.15 15.48
CA GLU A 90 -3.14 -7.81 16.04
C GLU A 90 -2.16 -7.01 15.17
N LYS A 91 -1.14 -7.67 14.62
CA LYS A 91 -0.12 -7.02 13.78
C LYS A 91 -0.72 -6.50 12.49
N PHE A 92 -1.56 -7.29 11.81
CA PHE A 92 -2.26 -6.85 10.62
C PHE A 92 -3.18 -5.66 10.91
N ASN A 93 -3.93 -5.72 12.01
CA ASN A 93 -4.83 -4.64 12.41
C ASN A 93 -4.06 -3.33 12.75
N TYR A 94 -2.88 -3.45 13.36
CA TYR A 94 -1.98 -2.32 13.60
C TYR A 94 -1.48 -1.71 12.28
N ASP A 95 -0.95 -2.54 11.38
CA ASP A 95 -0.44 -2.10 10.07
C ASP A 95 -1.55 -1.41 9.26
N LYS A 96 -2.75 -1.98 9.25
CA LYS A 96 -3.94 -1.42 8.60
C LYS A 96 -4.29 -0.04 9.16
N SER A 97 -4.26 0.10 10.48
CA SER A 97 -4.53 1.37 11.15
C SER A 97 -3.46 2.43 10.81
N GLN A 98 -2.18 2.04 10.71
CA GLN A 98 -1.12 2.94 10.27
C GLN A 98 -1.34 3.42 8.83
N VAL A 99 -1.62 2.49 7.90
CA VAL A 99 -1.88 2.84 6.49
C VAL A 99 -3.07 3.80 6.35
N ILE A 100 -4.15 3.56 7.09
CA ILE A 100 -5.32 4.45 7.09
C ILE A 100 -4.95 5.85 7.56
N ARG A 101 -4.16 5.98 8.63
CA ARG A 101 -3.70 7.28 9.14
C ARG A 101 -2.83 8.01 8.12
N GLU A 102 -1.83 7.35 7.57
CA GLU A 102 -0.90 7.91 6.58
C GLU A 102 -1.66 8.46 5.36
N ILE A 103 -2.56 7.67 4.77
CA ILE A 103 -3.32 8.08 3.58
C ILE A 103 -4.31 9.20 3.91
N SER A 104 -4.92 9.18 5.09
CA SER A 104 -5.86 10.23 5.52
C SER A 104 -5.17 11.59 5.68
N ALA A 105 -3.91 11.58 6.14
CA ALA A 105 -3.10 12.77 6.40
C ALA A 105 -2.46 13.39 5.14
N LEU A 106 -2.51 12.71 3.99
CA LEU A 106 -1.97 13.27 2.74
C LEU A 106 -2.71 14.56 2.35
N ASN A 107 -2.03 15.47 1.69
CA ASN A 107 -2.61 16.64 1.04
C ASN A 107 -2.37 16.58 -0.47
N PRO A 108 -3.27 17.14 -1.29
CA PRO A 108 -2.97 17.34 -2.70
C PRO A 108 -1.70 18.18 -2.82
N ILE A 109 -0.75 17.75 -3.65
CA ILE A 109 0.39 18.59 -4.00
C ILE A 109 0.01 19.27 -5.31
N ASN A 110 -0.30 20.55 -5.22
CA ASN A 110 -0.39 21.39 -6.41
C ASN A 110 1.04 21.63 -6.89
N ASP A 111 1.31 21.25 -8.13
CA ASP A 111 2.54 21.63 -8.83
C ASP A 111 2.37 23.11 -9.19
N ASP A 112 2.66 23.99 -8.24
CA ASP A 112 2.82 25.41 -8.51
C ASP A 112 4.12 25.53 -9.33
N GLY A 113 3.97 25.42 -10.65
CA GLY A 113 5.05 25.23 -11.62
C GLY A 113 6.15 26.29 -11.64
#